data_AF-A0A9N9ED09-F1
#
_entry.id   AF-A0A9N9ED09-F1
#
_cell.length_a   1.000
_cell.length_b   1.000
_cell.length_c   1.000
_cell.angle_alpha   90.00
_cell.angle_beta   90.00
_cell.angle_gamma   90.00
#
_symmetry.space_group_name_H-M   'P 1'
#
loop_
_entity.id
_entity.type
_entity.pdbx_description
1 polymer ?
#
loop_
_entity_poly.entity_id
_entity_poly.type
_entity_poly.pdbx_seq_one_letter_code
_entity_poly.pdbx_strand_id
1 'polypeptide(L)'
;AYYNTMVSIDQAKEAMVNKALIKWIVSSGIPFSSVNSPYFEDYTKLLNFGYNSPKRSALITSILDTEMANIILKMEKELSKAKNLTLCIDGWSSPLKHSIYTFIIMTNDRKQYIYSLQDFSRFSHTASFNAEKIIEILEKVRPKKFIAVVSDAESAMMAAKRQVAMKYPHILPIRCIAHHIQLISSTGAALRDEIIHSFTVGGNLKSTTKTQWSTAWDFCEFILRNKANIRLVLEQESQVFSCANAVKNLINNPDIFVELVKMAIAIQKTSALFNSQFRCDCIAIYNKRWKEFDTDLYLLVFFLHPTYRGEFFEASIYKNHVLKKALEIWKQIGGGRTSADFLKVQMSLYKNQESSFDNIFNSSIDTIYNWWLSVDLKKNEDHIKTLAIRICYCSSQCCM
;
A
#
# COMPACT_ATOMS: atom_id res chain seq x y z
N ALA A 1 46.98 -22.06 35.32
CA ALA A 1 45.60 -21.95 35.81
C ALA A 1 45.23 -20.48 35.88
N TYR A 2 44.59 -19.94 34.83
CA TYR A 2 43.97 -18.63 34.91
C TYR A 2 42.66 -18.82 35.66
N TYR A 3 42.59 -18.29 36.89
CA TYR A 3 41.36 -18.23 37.67
C TYR A 3 40.37 -17.35 36.91
N ASN A 4 39.48 -17.96 36.14
CA ASN A 4 38.23 -17.33 35.72
C ASN A 4 37.38 -17.17 36.99
N THR A 5 37.52 -16.03 37.67
CA THR A 5 36.44 -15.53 38.52
C THR A 5 35.17 -15.57 37.68
N MET A 6 34.19 -16.37 38.11
CA MET A 6 32.85 -16.42 37.52
C MET A 6 32.20 -15.05 37.69
N VAL A 7 32.53 -14.11 36.81
CA VAL A 7 31.84 -12.82 36.74
C VAL A 7 30.48 -13.13 36.13
N SER A 8 29.48 -13.30 37.00
CA SER A 8 28.09 -13.33 36.58
C SER A 8 27.83 -12.06 35.78
N ILE A 9 27.25 -12.22 34.59
CA ILE A 9 26.85 -11.06 33.80
C ILE A 9 25.86 -10.20 34.60
N ASP A 10 26.02 -8.89 34.52
CA ASP A 10 25.04 -7.95 35.07
C ASP A 10 23.65 -8.19 34.45
N GLN A 11 22.59 -8.18 35.26
CA GLN A 11 21.24 -8.51 34.81
C GLN A 11 20.73 -7.54 33.73
N ALA A 12 21.07 -6.24 33.82
CA ALA A 12 20.69 -5.28 32.80
C ALA A 12 21.41 -5.55 31.48
N LYS A 13 22.70 -5.90 31.54
CA LYS A 13 23.46 -6.34 30.37
C LYS A 13 22.89 -7.62 29.76
N GLU A 14 22.53 -8.61 30.56
CA GLU A 14 21.89 -9.85 30.09
C GLU A 14 20.57 -9.55 29.36
N ALA A 15 19.71 -8.71 29.94
CA ALA A 15 18.47 -8.28 29.32
C ALA A 15 18.71 -7.57 27.97
N MET A 16 19.73 -6.71 27.88
CA MET A 16 20.10 -6.05 26.63
C MET A 16 20.58 -7.04 25.56
N VAL A 17 21.38 -8.04 25.94
CA VAL A 17 21.86 -9.09 25.03
C VAL A 17 20.68 -9.95 24.55
N ASN A 18 19.81 -10.39 25.46
CA ASN A 18 18.60 -11.16 25.12
C ASN A 18 17.69 -10.38 24.16
N LYS A 19 17.51 -9.08 24.39
CA LYS A 19 16.77 -8.17 23.51
C LYS A 19 17.42 -8.02 22.13
N ALA A 20 18.75 -7.94 22.05
CA ALA A 20 19.45 -7.90 20.78
C ALA A 20 19.31 -9.23 20.02
N LEU A 21 19.43 -10.36 20.73
CA LEU A 21 19.30 -11.70 20.19
C LEU A 21 17.93 -11.95 19.57
N ILE A 22 16.83 -11.66 20.29
CA ILE A 22 15.48 -11.86 19.77
C ILE A 22 15.21 -10.99 18.53
N LYS A 23 15.68 -9.74 18.52
CA LYS A 23 15.55 -8.85 17.36
C LYS A 23 16.31 -9.36 16.15
N TRP A 24 17.54 -9.83 16.35
CA TRP A 24 18.33 -10.44 15.27
C TRP A 24 17.61 -11.67 14.71
N ILE A 25 17.17 -12.59 15.58
CA ILE A 25 16.46 -13.81 15.18
C ILE A 25 15.22 -13.49 14.35
N VAL A 26 14.35 -12.58 14.84
CA VAL A 26 13.11 -12.20 14.15
C VAL A 26 13.40 -11.48 12.83
N SER A 27 14.30 -10.48 12.83
CA SER A 27 14.62 -9.69 11.64
C SER A 27 15.32 -10.48 10.53
N SER A 28 16.05 -11.53 10.89
CA SER A 28 16.80 -12.37 9.96
C SER A 28 16.08 -13.69 9.61
N GLY A 29 14.87 -13.92 10.11
CA GLY A 29 14.09 -15.14 9.84
C GLY A 29 14.76 -16.42 10.36
N ILE A 30 15.55 -16.31 11.44
CA ILE A 30 16.29 -17.44 11.99
C ILE A 30 15.34 -18.31 12.82
N PRO A 31 15.38 -19.65 12.70
CA PRO A 31 14.61 -20.52 13.57
C PRO A 31 14.95 -20.29 15.05
N PHE A 32 13.95 -20.15 15.92
CA PHE A 32 14.16 -20.01 17.37
C PHE A 32 14.93 -21.19 17.98
N SER A 33 14.92 -22.36 17.34
CA SER A 33 15.71 -23.52 17.77
C SER A 33 17.21 -23.34 17.63
N SER A 34 17.67 -22.36 16.83
CA SER A 34 19.10 -22.12 16.60
C SER A 34 19.86 -21.79 17.89
N VAL A 35 19.20 -21.22 18.90
CA VAL A 35 19.82 -20.93 20.20
C VAL A 35 20.15 -22.18 21.03
N ASN A 36 19.61 -23.34 20.67
CA ASN A 36 19.91 -24.61 21.30
C ASN A 36 21.07 -25.36 20.61
N SER A 37 21.68 -24.78 19.57
CA SER A 37 22.83 -25.38 18.90
C SER A 37 24.06 -25.34 19.82
N PRO A 38 24.82 -26.44 19.97
CA PRO A 38 26.05 -26.43 20.77
C PRO A 38 27.07 -25.41 20.23
N TYR A 39 27.11 -25.20 18.91
CA TYR A 39 27.98 -24.19 18.29
C TYR A 39 27.58 -22.76 18.63
N PHE A 40 26.28 -22.50 18.82
CA PHE A 40 25.81 -21.19 19.27
C PHE A 40 26.15 -20.98 20.74
N GLU A 41 26.02 -22.01 21.57
CA GLU A 41 26.46 -21.99 22.95
C GLU A 41 27.97 -21.68 23.04
N ASP A 42 28.81 -22.44 22.34
CA ASP A 42 30.26 -22.21 22.28
C ASP A 42 30.59 -20.77 21.84
N TYR A 43 29.95 -20.30 20.77
CA TYR A 43 30.12 -18.92 20.30
C TYR A 43 29.80 -17.89 21.40
N THR A 44 28.65 -18.04 22.08
CA THR A 44 28.25 -17.12 23.15
C THR A 44 29.19 -17.18 24.36
N LYS A 45 29.73 -18.37 24.69
CA LYS A 45 30.70 -18.57 25.77
C LYS A 45 32.07 -17.97 25.45
N LEU A 46 32.50 -18.03 24.19
CA LEU A 46 33.73 -17.38 23.73
C LEU A 46 33.63 -15.85 23.74
N LEU A 47 32.45 -15.30 23.44
CA LEU A 47 32.20 -13.87 23.56
C LEU A 47 32.11 -13.40 25.01
N ASN A 48 31.39 -14.16 25.85
CA ASN A 48 31.25 -13.88 27.27
C ASN A 48 30.90 -15.16 28.03
N PHE A 49 31.89 -15.72 28.73
CA PHE A 49 31.75 -16.98 29.47
C PHE A 49 30.62 -16.96 30.52
N GLY A 50 30.40 -15.79 31.15
CA GLY A 50 29.38 -15.58 32.17
C GLY A 50 27.96 -15.45 31.63
N TYR A 51 27.77 -15.31 30.32
CA TYR A 51 26.45 -15.25 29.69
C TYR A 51 25.92 -16.66 29.41
N ASN A 52 24.67 -16.90 29.79
CA ASN A 52 23.96 -18.12 29.44
C ASN A 52 22.87 -17.77 28.45
N SER A 53 22.97 -18.29 27.23
CA SER A 53 21.95 -18.06 26.20
C SER A 53 20.57 -18.56 26.67
N PRO A 54 19.49 -17.80 26.40
CA PRO A 54 18.15 -18.25 26.73
C PRO A 54 17.81 -19.51 25.94
N LYS A 55 17.10 -20.44 26.60
CA LYS A 55 16.53 -21.60 25.92
C LYS A 55 15.44 -21.15 24.95
N ARG A 56 15.22 -21.94 23.89
CA ARG A 56 14.11 -21.73 22.94
C ARG A 56 12.77 -21.41 23.61
N SER A 57 12.42 -22.09 24.71
CA SER A 57 11.15 -21.87 25.42
C SER A 57 11.04 -20.47 26.02
N ALA A 58 12.09 -19.99 26.70
CA ALA A 58 12.15 -18.63 27.26
C ALA A 58 12.14 -17.57 26.15
N LEU A 59 12.81 -17.87 25.03
CA LEU A 59 12.90 -16.99 23.87
C LEU A 59 11.55 -16.77 23.18
N ILE A 60 10.77 -17.84 22.95
CA ILE A 60 9.45 -17.77 22.29
C ILE A 60 8.36 -17.20 23.20
N THR A 61 8.52 -17.34 24.52
CA THR A 61 7.55 -16.85 25.51
C THR A 61 8.05 -15.54 26.11
N SER A 62 8.62 -15.57 27.32
CA SER A 62 8.99 -14.40 28.12
C SER A 62 9.71 -13.28 27.37
N ILE A 63 10.73 -13.60 26.56
CA ILE A 63 11.54 -12.59 25.87
C ILE A 63 10.77 -11.99 24.69
N LEU A 64 10.15 -12.83 23.85
CA LEU A 64 9.34 -12.37 22.74
C LEU A 64 8.12 -11.58 23.23
N ASP A 65 7.39 -12.08 24.23
CA ASP A 65 6.23 -11.41 24.81
C ASP A 65 6.59 -10.04 25.39
N THR A 66 7.72 -9.93 26.08
CA THR A 66 8.23 -8.66 26.62
C THR A 66 8.57 -7.68 25.50
N GLU A 67 9.26 -8.13 24.45
CA GLU A 67 9.57 -7.26 23.31
C GLU A 67 8.34 -6.88 22.50
N MET A 68 7.37 -7.78 22.34
CA MET A 68 6.09 -7.50 21.71
C MET A 68 5.31 -6.44 22.51
N ALA A 69 5.22 -6.57 23.82
CA ALA A 69 4.58 -5.57 24.68
C ALA A 69 5.26 -4.18 24.53
N ASN A 70 6.60 -4.15 24.52
CA ASN A 70 7.36 -2.91 24.29
C ASN A 70 7.07 -2.28 22.91
N ILE A 71 6.98 -3.10 21.86
CA ILE A 71 6.66 -2.64 20.50
C ILE A 71 5.23 -2.13 20.43
N ILE A 72 4.27 -2.83 21.05
CA ILE A 72 2.86 -2.43 21.11
C ILE A 72 2.72 -1.08 21.81
N LEU A 73 3.33 -0.91 22.99
CA LEU A 73 3.29 0.38 23.71
C LEU A 73 3.90 1.53 22.89
N LYS A 74 5.00 1.27 22.17
CA LYS A 74 5.61 2.26 21.28
C LYS A 74 4.67 2.61 20.11
N MET A 75 4.08 1.60 19.47
CA MET A 75 3.11 1.77 18.39
C MET A 75 1.90 2.58 18.87
N GLU A 76 1.30 2.21 19.99
CA GLU A 76 0.16 2.92 20.57
C GLU A 76 0.50 4.38 20.89
N LYS A 77 1.70 4.64 21.44
CA LYS A 77 2.18 6.01 21.69
C LYS A 77 2.30 6.82 20.40
N GLU A 78 2.82 6.26 19.32
CA GLU A 78 2.91 6.93 18.02
C GLU A 78 1.51 7.18 17.42
N LEU A 79 0.66 6.14 17.39
CA LEU A 79 -0.73 6.23 16.92
C LEU A 79 -1.58 7.16 17.78
N SER A 80 -1.24 7.35 19.07
CA SER A 80 -1.92 8.27 19.98
C SER A 80 -1.80 9.73 19.50
N LYS A 81 -0.66 10.09 18.89
CA LYS A 81 -0.35 11.43 18.40
C LYS A 81 -0.72 11.63 16.93
N ALA A 82 -0.69 10.54 16.16
CA ALA A 82 -1.02 10.58 14.75
C ALA A 82 -2.50 10.91 14.50
N LYS A 83 -2.73 11.55 13.36
CA LYS A 83 -4.04 11.87 12.78
C LYS A 83 -4.03 11.43 11.33
N ASN A 84 -5.20 11.43 10.69
CA ASN A 84 -5.31 11.10 9.27
C ASN A 84 -4.78 9.69 8.96
N LEU A 85 -5.15 8.73 9.80
CA LEU A 85 -4.76 7.34 9.68
C LEU A 85 -5.54 6.64 8.57
N THR A 86 -4.88 5.70 7.89
CA THR A 86 -5.51 4.79 6.95
C THR A 86 -5.39 3.37 7.48
N LEU A 87 -6.51 2.65 7.55
CA LEU A 87 -6.51 1.23 7.87
C LEU A 87 -6.50 0.42 6.57
N CYS A 88 -5.40 -0.28 6.31
CA CYS A 88 -5.25 -1.19 5.19
C CYS A 88 -5.52 -2.62 5.67
N ILE A 89 -6.22 -3.39 4.85
CA ILE A 89 -6.60 -4.76 5.15
C ILE A 89 -6.19 -5.62 3.98
N ASP A 90 -5.44 -6.67 4.29
CA ASP A 90 -5.08 -7.69 3.31
C ASP A 90 -5.42 -9.07 3.84
N GLY A 91 -6.03 -9.89 2.99
CA GLY A 91 -6.47 -11.24 3.31
C GLY A 91 -5.89 -12.23 2.32
N TRP A 92 -5.24 -13.30 2.80
CA TRP A 92 -4.78 -14.37 1.94
C TRP A 92 -5.10 -15.75 2.50
N SER A 93 -5.22 -16.70 1.58
CA SER A 93 -5.31 -18.11 1.91
C SER A 93 -3.91 -18.73 1.90
N SER A 94 -3.48 -19.29 3.03
CA SER A 94 -2.23 -20.04 3.12
C SER A 94 -2.33 -21.34 2.30
N PRO A 95 -1.19 -21.96 1.93
CA PRO A 95 -1.18 -23.29 1.30
C PRO A 95 -1.87 -24.38 2.13
N LEU A 96 -1.96 -24.17 3.44
CA LEU A 96 -2.67 -25.04 4.39
C LEU A 96 -4.16 -24.68 4.51
N LYS A 97 -4.68 -23.84 3.62
CA LYS A 97 -6.06 -23.33 3.59
C LYS A 97 -6.44 -22.52 4.83
N HIS A 98 -5.45 -21.92 5.50
CA HIS A 98 -5.77 -20.96 6.56
C HIS A 98 -6.09 -19.61 5.93
N SER A 99 -7.13 -18.94 6.39
CA SER A 99 -7.47 -17.60 5.96
C SER A 99 -6.90 -16.59 6.96
N ILE A 100 -5.83 -15.90 6.56
CA ILE A 100 -5.10 -14.97 7.41
C ILE A 100 -5.41 -13.54 6.94
N TYR A 101 -5.79 -12.70 7.88
CA TYR A 101 -6.06 -11.28 7.65
C TYR A 101 -5.06 -10.42 8.41
N THR A 102 -4.47 -9.46 7.72
CA THR A 102 -3.57 -8.46 8.28
C THR A 102 -4.25 -7.10 8.29
N PHE A 103 -4.25 -6.46 9.45
CA PHE A 103 -4.70 -5.09 9.65
C PHE A 103 -3.47 -4.20 9.82
N ILE A 104 -3.24 -3.33 8.83
CA ILE A 104 -2.09 -2.43 8.78
C ILE A 104 -2.59 -1.01 9.00
N ILE A 105 -2.01 -0.28 9.94
CA ILE A 105 -2.31 1.14 10.12
C ILE A 105 -1.17 1.93 9.49
N MET A 106 -1.53 2.80 8.55
CA MET A 106 -0.61 3.74 7.92
C MET A 106 -0.87 5.16 8.45
N THR A 107 0.21 5.85 8.81
CA THR A 107 0.19 7.25 9.22
C THR A 107 0.41 8.20 8.03
N ASN A 108 0.16 9.49 8.24
CA ASN A 108 0.39 10.53 7.24
C ASN A 108 1.88 10.71 6.85
N ASP A 109 2.82 10.31 7.71
CA ASP A 109 4.25 10.25 7.38
C ASP A 109 4.69 8.91 6.75
N ARG A 110 3.72 8.13 6.25
CA ARG A 110 3.89 6.83 5.57
C ARG A 110 4.53 5.72 6.40
N LYS A 111 4.57 5.85 7.74
CA LYS A 111 4.92 4.71 8.60
C LYS A 111 3.78 3.71 8.57
N GLN A 112 4.13 2.43 8.46
CA GLN A 112 3.20 1.32 8.45
C GLN A 112 3.39 0.48 9.70
N TYR A 113 2.28 0.10 10.32
CA TYR A 113 2.26 -0.75 11.51
C TYR A 113 1.35 -1.94 11.24
N ILE A 114 1.89 -3.16 11.32
CA ILE A 114 1.06 -4.37 11.41
C ILE A 114 0.40 -4.33 12.79
N TYR A 115 -0.83 -3.86 12.83
CA TYR A 115 -1.58 -3.65 14.07
C TYR A 115 -2.16 -4.97 14.57
N SER A 116 -2.61 -5.83 13.67
CA SER A 116 -3.13 -7.15 14.01
C SER A 116 -2.96 -8.13 12.86
N LEU A 117 -2.61 -9.38 13.19
CA LEU A 117 -2.67 -10.53 12.30
C LEU A 117 -3.68 -11.51 12.90
N GLN A 118 -4.71 -11.90 12.14
CA GLN A 118 -5.79 -12.76 12.65
C GLN A 118 -6.03 -13.95 11.72
N ASP A 119 -6.23 -15.12 12.32
CA ASP A 119 -6.65 -16.32 11.62
C ASP A 119 -8.19 -16.40 11.63
N PHE A 120 -8.80 -16.23 10.47
CA PHE A 120 -10.23 -16.28 10.26
C PHE A 120 -10.70 -17.56 9.55
N SER A 121 -9.88 -18.62 9.53
CA SER A 121 -10.20 -19.88 8.83
C SER A 121 -11.52 -20.52 9.26
N ARG A 122 -11.93 -20.31 10.52
CA ARG A 122 -13.14 -20.91 11.11
C ARG A 122 -14.39 -20.07 10.93
N PHE A 123 -14.28 -18.89 10.32
CA PHE A 123 -15.39 -17.95 10.17
C PHE A 123 -15.82 -17.84 8.72
N SER A 124 -17.10 -17.57 8.51
CA SER A 124 -17.58 -17.15 7.19
C SER A 124 -17.21 -15.68 7.00
N HIS A 125 -16.42 -15.38 5.96
CA HIS A 125 -15.95 -14.02 5.62
C HIS A 125 -17.06 -13.16 5.00
N THR A 126 -18.21 -13.12 5.67
CA THR A 126 -19.34 -12.29 5.25
C THR A 126 -19.00 -10.81 5.38
N ALA A 127 -19.73 -9.97 4.65
CA ALA A 127 -19.60 -8.52 4.75
C ALA A 127 -19.77 -8.00 6.18
N SER A 128 -20.71 -8.57 6.94
CA SER A 128 -20.98 -8.17 8.32
C SER A 128 -19.86 -8.58 9.27
N PHE A 129 -19.32 -9.79 9.12
CA PHE A 129 -18.17 -10.25 9.91
C PHE A 129 -16.94 -9.37 9.66
N ASN A 130 -16.63 -9.11 8.39
CA ASN A 130 -15.51 -8.24 8.04
C ASN A 130 -15.72 -6.81 8.55
N ALA A 131 -16.94 -6.26 8.45
CA ALA A 131 -17.26 -4.94 8.98
C ALA A 131 -17.07 -4.87 10.51
N GLU A 132 -17.53 -5.88 11.24
CA GLU A 132 -17.35 -5.98 12.69
C GLU A 132 -15.87 -5.94 13.07
N LYS A 133 -15.04 -6.75 12.40
CA LYS A 133 -13.59 -6.78 12.67
C LYS A 133 -12.91 -5.46 12.35
N ILE A 134 -13.29 -4.79 11.27
CA ILE A 134 -12.79 -3.45 10.94
C ILE A 134 -13.18 -2.45 12.03
N ILE A 135 -14.46 -2.44 12.43
CA ILE A 135 -14.98 -1.54 13.46
C ILE A 135 -14.24 -1.76 14.79
N GLU A 136 -13.96 -3.02 15.16
CA GLU A 136 -13.21 -3.36 16.37
C GLU A 136 -11.84 -2.67 16.41
N ILE A 137 -11.09 -2.72 15.30
CA ILE A 137 -9.78 -2.06 15.18
C ILE A 137 -9.92 -0.53 15.21
N LEU A 138 -10.91 0.02 14.49
CA LEU A 138 -11.17 1.46 14.47
C LEU A 138 -11.50 1.99 15.88
N GLU A 139 -12.31 1.26 16.66
CA GLU A 139 -12.68 1.65 18.02
C GLU A 139 -11.51 1.55 19.01
N LYS A 140 -10.64 0.55 18.89
CA LYS A 140 -9.42 0.42 19.72
C LYS A 140 -8.49 1.62 19.60
N VAL A 141 -8.34 2.20 18.41
CA VAL A 141 -7.44 3.35 18.18
C VAL A 141 -8.15 4.70 18.26
N ARG A 142 -9.46 4.73 17.96
CA ARG A 142 -10.41 5.86 17.84
C ARG A 142 -10.80 6.17 16.38
N PRO A 143 -12.08 5.99 15.99
CA PRO A 143 -12.52 6.16 14.60
C PRO A 143 -12.29 7.56 14.03
N LYS A 144 -12.35 8.61 14.87
CA LYS A 144 -12.10 10.01 14.46
C LYS A 144 -10.68 10.26 13.93
N LYS A 145 -9.73 9.38 14.20
CA LYS A 145 -8.36 9.49 13.68
C LYS A 145 -8.21 8.96 12.27
N PHE A 146 -9.13 8.09 11.84
CA PHE A 146 -9.10 7.47 10.54
C PHE A 146 -9.79 8.33 9.50
N ILE A 147 -9.27 8.26 8.29
CA ILE A 147 -9.78 8.98 7.13
C ILE A 147 -10.13 8.03 5.99
N ALA A 148 -9.59 6.83 6.00
CA ALA A 148 -9.90 5.80 5.01
C ALA A 148 -9.73 4.39 5.57
N VAL A 149 -10.48 3.47 4.96
CA VAL A 149 -10.24 2.03 5.03
C VAL A 149 -9.95 1.54 3.61
N VAL A 150 -8.83 0.85 3.43
CA VAL A 150 -8.38 0.30 2.15
C VAL A 150 -8.40 -1.22 2.24
N SER A 151 -8.99 -1.86 1.24
CA SER A 151 -8.91 -3.31 1.06
C SER A 151 -9.08 -3.64 -0.42
N ASP A 152 -8.92 -4.91 -0.79
CA ASP A 152 -9.23 -5.40 -2.12
C ASP A 152 -10.69 -5.12 -2.58
N ALA A 153 -10.97 -5.58 -3.81
CA ALA A 153 -12.25 -5.41 -4.48
C ALA A 153 -13.21 -6.59 -4.26
N GLU A 154 -12.92 -7.51 -3.32
CA GLU A 154 -13.82 -8.63 -3.03
C GLU A 154 -15.20 -8.12 -2.63
N SER A 155 -16.26 -8.78 -3.10
CA SER A 155 -17.65 -8.34 -2.89
C SER A 155 -17.99 -8.19 -1.40
N ALA A 156 -17.56 -9.14 -0.57
CA ALA A 156 -17.76 -9.10 0.88
C ALA A 156 -17.04 -7.91 1.51
N MET A 157 -15.77 -7.68 1.15
CA MET A 157 -14.99 -6.54 1.64
C MET A 157 -15.53 -5.18 1.18
N MET A 158 -16.03 -5.10 -0.06
CA MET A 158 -16.69 -3.89 -0.57
C MET A 158 -17.96 -3.56 0.22
N ALA A 159 -18.78 -4.57 0.52
CA ALA A 159 -19.96 -4.40 1.35
C ALA A 159 -19.58 -4.05 2.81
N ALA A 160 -18.53 -4.66 3.36
CA ALA A 160 -18.02 -4.35 4.69
C ALA A 160 -17.57 -2.88 4.81
N LYS A 161 -16.76 -2.39 3.87
CA LYS A 161 -16.33 -0.99 3.82
C LYS A 161 -17.50 -0.01 3.71
N ARG A 162 -18.56 -0.37 2.98
CA ARG A 162 -19.80 0.43 2.93
C ARG A 162 -20.49 0.49 4.30
N GLN A 163 -20.57 -0.64 5.02
CA GLN A 163 -21.10 -0.64 6.40
C GLN A 163 -20.29 0.24 7.34
N VAL A 164 -18.97 0.20 7.24
CA VAL A 164 -18.06 1.08 8.00
C VAL A 164 -18.31 2.55 7.65
N ALA A 165 -18.41 2.90 6.37
CA ALA A 165 -18.68 4.26 5.91
C ALA A 165 -20.07 4.77 6.33
N MET A 166 -21.08 3.89 6.41
CA MET A 166 -22.39 4.27 6.97
C MET A 166 -22.29 4.61 8.46
N LYS A 167 -21.49 3.86 9.23
CA LYS A 167 -21.29 4.11 10.66
C LYS A 167 -20.39 5.33 10.92
N TYR A 168 -19.36 5.52 10.09
CA TYR A 168 -18.40 6.61 10.17
C TYR A 168 -18.27 7.30 8.81
N PRO A 169 -19.17 8.24 8.47
CA PRO A 169 -19.20 8.90 7.15
C PRO A 169 -17.89 9.60 6.76
N HIS A 170 -17.09 10.01 7.75
CA HIS A 170 -15.80 10.68 7.54
C HIS A 170 -14.65 9.73 7.16
N ILE A 171 -14.89 8.41 7.15
CA ILE A 171 -13.94 7.37 6.76
C ILE A 171 -14.27 6.89 5.35
N LEU A 172 -13.37 7.17 4.41
CA LEU A 172 -13.56 6.85 3.00
C LEU A 172 -13.35 5.34 2.74
N PRO A 173 -14.29 4.66 2.06
CA PRO A 173 -14.12 3.27 1.66
C PRO A 173 -13.31 3.19 0.35
N ILE A 174 -12.01 2.95 0.46
CA ILE A 174 -11.08 2.96 -0.68
C ILE A 174 -10.81 1.54 -1.17
N ARG A 175 -10.72 1.38 -2.50
CA ARG A 175 -10.25 0.14 -3.12
C ARG A 175 -8.74 0.13 -3.20
N CYS A 176 -8.14 -1.03 -2.95
CA CYS A 176 -6.72 -1.24 -3.08
C CYS A 176 -6.28 -1.14 -4.54
N ILE A 177 -5.38 -0.20 -4.82
CA ILE A 177 -4.90 0.07 -6.18
C ILE A 177 -3.88 -0.98 -6.63
N ALA A 178 -3.05 -1.49 -5.72
CA ALA A 178 -2.10 -2.57 -6.03
C ALA A 178 -2.84 -3.81 -6.56
N HIS A 179 -3.93 -4.19 -5.90
CA HIS A 179 -4.80 -5.27 -6.35
C HIS A 179 -5.41 -4.98 -7.73
N HIS A 180 -5.77 -3.73 -7.99
CA HIS A 180 -6.31 -3.32 -9.29
C HIS A 180 -5.28 -3.43 -10.42
N ILE A 181 -4.06 -2.91 -10.21
CA ILE A 181 -2.94 -3.04 -11.14
C ILE A 181 -2.64 -4.52 -11.40
N GLN A 182 -2.61 -5.35 -10.35
CA GLN A 182 -2.40 -6.79 -10.47
C GLN A 182 -3.47 -7.45 -11.35
N LEU A 183 -4.74 -7.10 -11.15
CA LEU A 183 -5.84 -7.63 -11.95
C LEU A 183 -5.77 -7.16 -13.41
N ILE A 184 -5.41 -5.91 -13.68
CA ILE A 184 -5.17 -5.44 -15.05
C ILE A 184 -4.02 -6.23 -15.67
N SER A 185 -2.94 -6.45 -14.91
CA SER A 185 -1.73 -7.10 -15.40
C SER A 185 -1.84 -8.62 -15.52
N SER A 186 -2.90 -9.23 -14.96
CA SER A 186 -3.18 -10.66 -15.05
C SER A 186 -3.44 -11.17 -16.49
N THR A 187 -3.82 -10.30 -17.43
CA THR A 187 -3.85 -10.64 -18.88
C THR A 187 -2.47 -10.94 -19.42
N GLY A 188 -1.44 -10.31 -18.85
CA GLY A 188 -0.05 -10.63 -19.13
C GLY A 188 0.30 -12.07 -18.81
N ALA A 189 -0.44 -12.77 -17.94
CA ALA A 189 -0.23 -14.18 -17.67
C ALA A 189 -0.65 -15.08 -18.85
N ALA A 190 -1.73 -14.74 -19.56
CA ALA A 190 -2.14 -15.47 -20.76
C ALA A 190 -1.12 -15.26 -21.90
N LEU A 191 -0.69 -14.01 -22.10
CA LEU A 191 0.40 -13.68 -23.05
C LEU A 191 1.73 -14.31 -22.63
N ARG A 192 2.04 -14.34 -21.32
CA ARG A 192 3.21 -15.03 -20.78
C ARG A 192 3.16 -16.51 -21.10
N ASP A 193 2.02 -17.14 -20.93
CA ASP A 193 1.87 -18.57 -21.19
C ASP A 193 1.92 -18.85 -22.70
N GLU A 194 1.40 -17.97 -23.57
CA GLU A 194 1.59 -18.03 -25.03
C GLU A 194 3.05 -17.80 -25.46
N ILE A 195 3.73 -16.83 -24.86
CA ILE A 195 5.16 -16.55 -25.07
C ILE A 195 5.98 -17.75 -24.58
N ILE A 196 5.79 -18.22 -23.35
CA ILE A 196 6.47 -19.41 -22.83
C ILE A 196 6.15 -20.62 -23.71
N HIS A 197 4.92 -20.80 -24.18
CA HIS A 197 4.55 -21.89 -25.07
C HIS A 197 5.28 -21.80 -26.42
N SER A 198 5.35 -20.61 -27.03
CA SER A 198 6.11 -20.39 -28.27
C SER A 198 7.63 -20.51 -28.10
N PHE A 199 8.17 -20.17 -26.92
CA PHE A 199 9.59 -20.31 -26.59
C PHE A 199 9.98 -21.69 -26.02
N THR A 200 9.04 -22.52 -25.56
CA THR A 200 9.32 -23.86 -25.01
C THR A 200 9.37 -24.97 -26.05
N VAL A 201 8.96 -24.71 -27.30
CA VAL A 201 9.20 -25.61 -28.43
C VAL A 201 10.71 -25.82 -28.70
N GLY A 202 11.60 -25.00 -28.12
CA GLY A 202 13.07 -25.12 -28.20
C GLY A 202 13.81 -25.43 -26.89
N GLY A 203 13.12 -25.68 -25.77
CA GLY A 203 13.70 -26.18 -24.53
C GLY A 203 14.25 -25.15 -23.50
N ASN A 204 14.20 -25.56 -22.23
CA ASN A 204 15.01 -25.09 -21.07
C ASN A 204 14.60 -23.87 -20.21
N LEU A 205 13.33 -23.47 -20.09
CA LEU A 205 12.94 -22.50 -19.06
C LEU A 205 11.94 -23.07 -18.04
N LYS A 206 12.40 -23.29 -16.80
CA LYS A 206 11.56 -23.59 -15.64
C LYS A 206 11.07 -22.28 -15.00
N SER A 207 9.76 -22.20 -14.76
CA SER A 207 9.18 -21.08 -14.01
C SER A 207 9.45 -21.21 -12.51
N THR A 208 9.85 -20.11 -11.87
CA THR A 208 9.93 -20.00 -10.41
C THR A 208 8.55 -19.68 -9.82
N THR A 209 8.40 -20.06 -8.55
CA THR A 209 7.18 -20.22 -7.73
C THR A 209 6.06 -19.19 -7.90
N LYS A 210 4.81 -19.71 -7.93
CA LYS A 210 3.55 -18.95 -7.82
C LYS A 210 3.39 -18.33 -6.43
N THR A 211 3.36 -17.01 -6.35
CA THR A 211 2.57 -16.31 -5.31
C THR A 211 1.47 -15.50 -6.01
N GLN A 212 0.32 -15.30 -5.35
CA GLN A 212 -0.81 -14.56 -5.94
C GLN A 212 -0.45 -13.10 -6.33
N TRP A 213 0.66 -12.59 -5.81
CA TRP A 213 1.12 -11.21 -5.92
C TRP A 213 2.23 -11.00 -6.97
N SER A 214 2.94 -12.06 -7.38
CA SER A 214 4.18 -11.91 -8.16
C SER A 214 4.03 -12.19 -9.67
N THR A 215 3.00 -12.90 -10.14
CA THR A 215 2.97 -13.40 -11.54
C THR A 215 3.11 -12.32 -12.62
N ALA A 216 2.46 -11.16 -12.47
CA ALA A 216 2.53 -10.08 -13.45
C ALA A 216 3.81 -9.25 -13.31
N TRP A 217 4.27 -9.03 -12.08
CA TRP A 217 5.55 -8.37 -11.80
C TRP A 217 6.72 -9.22 -12.30
N ASP A 218 6.75 -10.50 -11.97
CA ASP A 218 7.75 -11.48 -12.42
C ASP A 218 7.79 -11.56 -13.95
N PHE A 219 6.64 -11.42 -14.61
CA PHE A 219 6.56 -11.34 -16.07
C PHE A 219 7.12 -10.03 -16.62
N CYS A 220 6.75 -8.88 -16.05
CA CYS A 220 7.29 -7.58 -16.48
C CYS A 220 8.80 -7.50 -16.23
N GLU A 221 9.27 -7.93 -15.05
CA GLU A 221 10.69 -8.07 -14.73
C GLU A 221 11.38 -9.05 -15.67
N PHE A 222 10.75 -10.17 -16.03
CA PHE A 222 11.28 -11.11 -17.02
C PHE A 222 11.47 -10.44 -18.39
N ILE A 223 10.47 -9.73 -18.91
CA ILE A 223 10.55 -8.98 -20.19
C ILE A 223 11.68 -7.95 -20.11
N LEU A 224 11.74 -7.19 -19.02
CA LEU A 224 12.73 -6.13 -18.84
C LEU A 224 14.16 -6.68 -18.72
N ARG A 225 14.37 -7.77 -17.98
CA ARG A 225 15.67 -8.44 -17.81
C ARG A 225 16.14 -9.14 -19.08
N ASN A 226 15.22 -9.67 -19.88
CA ASN A 226 15.53 -10.42 -21.09
C ASN A 226 15.43 -9.59 -22.37
N LYS A 227 15.33 -8.25 -22.27
CA LYS A 227 15.18 -7.32 -23.41
C LYS A 227 16.08 -7.64 -24.60
N ALA A 228 17.34 -8.01 -24.35
CA ALA A 228 18.30 -8.35 -25.40
C ALA A 228 17.97 -9.69 -26.11
N ASN A 229 17.45 -10.67 -25.37
CA ASN A 229 17.12 -12.01 -25.87
C ASN A 229 15.79 -12.03 -26.65
N ILE A 230 14.84 -11.18 -26.28
CA ILE A 230 13.54 -11.04 -26.98
C ILE A 230 13.53 -9.88 -27.98
N ARG A 231 14.69 -9.37 -28.37
CA ARG A 231 14.85 -8.16 -29.19
C ARG A 231 14.06 -8.21 -30.50
N LEU A 232 14.00 -9.35 -31.17
CA LEU A 232 13.22 -9.53 -32.41
C LEU A 232 11.71 -9.37 -32.19
N VAL A 233 11.19 -9.84 -31.04
CA VAL A 233 9.78 -9.65 -30.64
C VAL A 233 9.52 -8.18 -30.28
N LEU A 234 10.48 -7.53 -29.62
CA LEU A 234 10.39 -6.11 -29.24
C LEU A 234 10.54 -5.15 -30.42
N GLU A 235 11.27 -5.53 -31.46
CA GLU A 235 11.40 -4.78 -32.71
C GLU A 235 10.09 -4.80 -33.51
N GLN A 236 9.30 -5.88 -33.40
CA GLN A 236 7.95 -5.97 -33.98
C GLN A 236 6.88 -5.29 -33.10
N GLU A 237 7.01 -5.34 -31.77
CA GLU A 237 5.96 -4.88 -30.83
C GLU A 237 6.55 -4.07 -29.64
N SER A 238 7.18 -2.93 -29.95
CA SER A 238 7.81 -2.04 -28.94
C SER A 238 6.87 -1.57 -27.81
N GLN A 239 5.55 -1.59 -28.05
CA GLN A 239 4.49 -1.19 -27.13
C GLN A 239 4.34 -2.14 -25.95
N VAL A 240 4.68 -3.43 -26.11
CA VAL A 240 4.68 -4.41 -25.00
C VAL A 240 5.71 -4.03 -23.94
N PHE A 241 6.87 -3.54 -24.37
CA PHE A 241 7.90 -3.03 -23.47
C PHE A 241 7.45 -1.74 -22.75
N SER A 242 6.72 -0.86 -23.45
CA SER A 242 6.13 0.34 -22.86
C SER A 242 5.09 -0.01 -21.78
N CYS A 243 4.22 -1.00 -22.03
CA CYS A 243 3.28 -1.52 -21.03
C CYS A 243 4.01 -2.12 -19.81
N ALA A 244 5.03 -2.95 -20.03
CA ALA A 244 5.82 -3.53 -18.93
C ALA A 244 6.55 -2.47 -18.10
N ASN A 245 7.07 -1.42 -18.75
CA ASN A 245 7.70 -0.29 -18.06
C ASN A 245 6.67 0.56 -17.30
N ALA A 246 5.47 0.76 -17.83
CA ALA A 246 4.37 1.44 -17.14
C ALA A 246 3.90 0.65 -15.90
N VAL A 247 3.77 -0.68 -15.99
CA VAL A 247 3.50 -1.57 -14.83
C VAL A 247 4.62 -1.46 -13.79
N LYS A 248 5.87 -1.41 -14.21
CA LYS A 248 7.01 -1.25 -13.28
C LYS A 248 7.03 0.13 -12.60
N ASN A 249 6.69 1.18 -13.34
CA ASN A 249 6.63 2.54 -12.81
C ASN A 249 5.43 2.75 -11.88
N LEU A 250 4.29 2.08 -12.13
CA LEU A 250 3.12 2.09 -11.25
C LEU A 250 3.43 1.67 -9.80
N ILE A 251 4.37 0.76 -9.64
CA ILE A 251 4.78 0.24 -8.33
C ILE A 251 5.67 1.24 -7.58
N ASN A 252 6.37 2.11 -8.32
CA ASN A 252 7.39 3.00 -7.79
C ASN A 252 6.98 4.49 -7.77
N ASN A 253 5.83 4.85 -8.37
CA ASN A 253 5.43 6.26 -8.58
C ASN A 253 4.18 6.61 -7.73
N PRO A 254 4.19 7.73 -6.96
CA PRO A 254 3.01 8.22 -6.25
C PRO A 254 1.83 8.61 -7.16
N ASP A 255 2.06 8.87 -8.45
CA ASP A 255 1.03 9.31 -9.41
C ASP A 255 0.36 8.14 -10.14
N ILE A 256 -0.18 7.18 -9.39
CA ILE A 256 -0.76 5.95 -9.95
C ILE A 256 -1.83 6.23 -11.03
N PHE A 257 -2.64 7.28 -10.85
CA PHE A 257 -3.67 7.64 -11.83
C PHE A 257 -3.09 8.01 -13.20
N VAL A 258 -1.96 8.72 -13.23
CA VAL A 258 -1.28 9.12 -14.47
C VAL A 258 -0.72 7.90 -15.18
N GLU A 259 -0.13 6.97 -14.41
CA GLU A 259 0.41 5.75 -14.97
C GLU A 259 -0.69 4.79 -15.49
N LEU A 260 -1.87 4.77 -14.86
CA LEU A 260 -3.04 4.06 -15.40
C LEU A 260 -3.50 4.65 -16.75
N VAL A 261 -3.50 5.99 -16.88
CA VAL A 261 -3.81 6.66 -18.16
C VAL A 261 -2.74 6.33 -19.22
N LYS A 262 -1.45 6.36 -18.86
CA LYS A 262 -0.36 5.95 -19.76
C LYS A 262 -0.52 4.50 -20.21
N MET A 263 -0.93 3.61 -19.30
CA MET A 263 -1.22 2.22 -19.60
C MET A 263 -2.40 2.09 -20.57
N ALA A 264 -3.48 2.84 -20.39
CA ALA A 264 -4.61 2.85 -21.32
C ALA A 264 -4.17 3.28 -22.74
N ILE A 265 -3.35 4.35 -22.83
CA ILE A 265 -2.77 4.81 -24.09
C ILE A 265 -1.88 3.73 -24.70
N ALA A 266 -1.08 3.04 -23.90
CA ALA A 266 -0.22 1.96 -24.36
C ALA A 266 -1.03 0.77 -24.89
N ILE A 267 -2.06 0.32 -24.17
CA ILE A 267 -3.01 -0.73 -24.62
C ILE A 267 -3.68 -0.34 -25.94
N GLN A 268 -4.10 0.92 -26.09
CA GLN A 268 -4.68 1.41 -27.35
C GLN A 268 -3.68 1.47 -28.51
N LYS A 269 -2.38 1.53 -28.23
CA LYS A 269 -1.32 1.56 -29.24
C LYS A 269 -0.77 0.18 -29.59
N THR A 270 -1.05 -0.87 -28.81
CA THR A 270 -0.70 -2.26 -29.13
C THR A 270 -1.28 -2.65 -30.50
N SER A 271 -0.48 -3.20 -31.41
CA SER A 271 -0.91 -3.36 -32.80
C SER A 271 -2.17 -4.25 -32.91
N ALA A 272 -3.14 -3.82 -33.73
CA ALA A 272 -4.33 -4.61 -34.03
C ALA A 272 -4.05 -5.76 -35.02
N LEU A 273 -2.85 -5.78 -35.61
CA LEU A 273 -2.49 -6.62 -36.75
C LEU A 273 -1.99 -8.02 -36.35
N PHE A 274 -1.36 -8.17 -35.18
CA PHE A 274 -0.77 -9.45 -34.75
C PHE A 274 -1.47 -10.11 -33.56
N ASN A 275 -2.14 -9.33 -32.70
CA ASN A 275 -2.70 -9.81 -31.44
C ASN A 275 -4.04 -9.13 -31.10
N SER A 276 -4.97 -9.12 -32.05
CA SER A 276 -6.29 -8.47 -31.92
C SER A 276 -7.09 -9.00 -30.72
N GLN A 277 -7.05 -10.33 -30.49
CA GLN A 277 -7.73 -10.96 -29.35
C GLN A 277 -7.11 -10.52 -28.00
N PHE A 278 -5.79 -10.58 -27.87
CA PHE A 278 -5.09 -10.11 -26.65
C PHE A 278 -5.35 -8.63 -26.37
N ARG A 279 -5.37 -7.78 -27.41
CA ARG A 279 -5.74 -6.36 -27.28
C ARG A 279 -7.18 -6.21 -26.81
N CYS A 280 -8.13 -6.94 -27.40
CA CYS A 280 -9.53 -6.95 -26.98
C CYS A 280 -9.68 -7.40 -25.52
N ASP A 281 -8.96 -8.42 -25.09
CA ASP A 281 -8.98 -8.93 -23.72
C ASP A 281 -8.38 -7.91 -22.73
N CYS A 282 -7.26 -7.26 -23.10
CA CYS A 282 -6.69 -6.16 -22.34
C CYS A 282 -7.65 -4.99 -22.20
N ILE A 283 -8.33 -4.58 -23.29
CA ILE A 283 -9.33 -3.52 -23.27
C ILE A 283 -10.54 -3.93 -22.41
N ALA A 284 -11.03 -5.16 -22.56
CA ALA A 284 -12.18 -5.66 -21.79
C ALA A 284 -11.87 -5.69 -20.29
N ILE A 285 -10.69 -6.18 -19.91
CA ILE A 285 -10.25 -6.21 -18.52
C ILE A 285 -9.97 -4.80 -18.01
N TYR A 286 -9.23 -3.97 -18.74
CA TYR A 286 -9.00 -2.57 -18.35
C TYR A 286 -10.32 -1.83 -18.13
N ASN A 287 -11.28 -1.93 -19.06
CA ASN A 287 -12.59 -1.28 -18.95
C ASN A 287 -13.43 -1.85 -17.80
N LYS A 288 -13.42 -3.17 -17.60
CA LYS A 288 -14.10 -3.81 -16.46
C LYS A 288 -13.56 -3.25 -15.15
N ARG A 289 -12.23 -3.20 -15.01
CA ARG A 289 -11.56 -2.69 -13.81
C ARG A 289 -11.71 -1.17 -13.68
N TRP A 290 -11.71 -0.42 -14.79
CA TRP A 290 -11.94 1.02 -14.79
C TRP A 290 -13.31 1.39 -14.20
N LYS A 291 -14.36 0.64 -14.56
CA LYS A 291 -15.71 0.80 -13.99
C LYS A 291 -15.78 0.54 -12.48
N GLU A 292 -14.79 -0.16 -11.92
CA GLU A 292 -14.72 -0.43 -10.48
C GLU A 292 -14.10 0.74 -9.70
N PHE A 293 -13.42 1.69 -10.36
CA PHE A 293 -12.85 2.87 -9.71
C PHE A 293 -13.91 3.91 -9.30
N ASP A 294 -13.68 4.56 -8.16
CA ASP A 294 -14.33 5.83 -7.84
C ASP A 294 -13.63 6.94 -8.63
N THR A 295 -13.91 7.01 -9.93
CA THR A 295 -13.25 7.94 -10.86
C THR A 295 -13.27 9.36 -10.34
N ASP A 296 -14.38 9.80 -9.73
CA ASP A 296 -14.53 11.15 -9.18
C ASP A 296 -13.53 11.43 -8.05
N LEU A 297 -13.27 10.46 -7.17
CA LEU A 297 -12.26 10.59 -6.12
C LEU A 297 -10.86 10.75 -6.71
N TYR A 298 -10.51 9.95 -7.72
CA TYR A 298 -9.19 10.03 -8.35
C TYR A 298 -9.00 11.30 -9.19
N LEU A 299 -10.05 11.76 -9.87
CA LEU A 299 -10.05 13.06 -10.54
C LEU A 299 -9.84 14.20 -9.54
N LEU A 300 -10.41 14.08 -8.33
CA LEU A 300 -10.15 15.03 -7.24
C LEU A 300 -8.71 14.94 -6.71
N VAL A 301 -8.16 13.74 -6.52
CA VAL A 301 -6.73 13.57 -6.16
C VAL A 301 -5.83 14.22 -7.20
N PHE A 302 -6.10 13.95 -8.48
CA PHE A 302 -5.36 14.51 -9.61
C PHE A 302 -5.48 16.03 -9.67
N PHE A 303 -6.67 16.58 -9.44
CA PHE A 303 -6.87 18.03 -9.29
C PHE A 303 -5.98 18.60 -8.18
N LEU A 304 -6.03 18.01 -6.98
CA LEU A 304 -5.30 18.45 -5.79
C LEU A 304 -3.79 18.21 -5.88
N HIS A 305 -3.30 17.59 -6.95
CA HIS A 305 -1.88 17.48 -7.22
C HIS A 305 -1.33 18.82 -7.74
N PRO A 306 -0.31 19.41 -7.09
CA PRO A 306 0.18 20.75 -7.45
C PRO A 306 0.78 20.86 -8.85
N THR A 307 1.21 19.78 -9.50
CA THR A 307 1.62 19.80 -10.91
C THR A 307 0.45 20.02 -11.87
N TYR A 308 -0.73 19.48 -11.57
CA TYR A 308 -1.80 19.35 -12.58
C TYR A 308 -2.87 20.42 -12.45
N ARG A 309 -3.30 20.74 -11.21
CA ARG A 309 -4.22 21.85 -10.86
C ARG A 309 -5.50 21.97 -11.71
N GLY A 310 -5.88 20.92 -12.43
CA GLY A 310 -7.02 20.93 -13.35
C GLY A 310 -6.78 21.57 -14.72
N GLU A 311 -5.52 21.75 -15.15
CA GLU A 311 -5.14 22.22 -16.50
C GLU A 311 -5.77 21.38 -17.62
N PHE A 312 -5.98 20.08 -17.36
CA PHE A 312 -6.50 19.12 -18.33
C PHE A 312 -8.02 18.90 -18.26
N PHE A 313 -8.75 19.60 -17.39
CA PHE A 313 -10.18 19.37 -17.23
C PHE A 313 -11.04 20.31 -18.06
N GLU A 314 -11.93 19.71 -18.86
CA GLU A 314 -13.10 20.41 -19.38
C GLU A 314 -13.92 21.01 -18.23
N ALA A 315 -14.56 22.16 -18.47
CA ALA A 315 -15.36 22.85 -17.46
C ALA A 315 -16.48 21.97 -16.88
N SER A 316 -17.07 21.12 -17.73
CA SER A 316 -18.08 20.11 -17.36
C SER A 316 -17.52 19.08 -16.38
N ILE A 317 -16.34 18.52 -16.65
CA ILE A 317 -15.68 17.51 -15.82
C ILE A 317 -15.32 18.08 -14.45
N TYR A 318 -14.71 19.27 -14.43
CA TYR A 318 -14.38 19.95 -13.18
C TYR A 318 -15.63 20.18 -12.31
N LYS A 319 -16.71 20.71 -12.90
CA LYS A 319 -17.92 21.05 -12.14
C LYS A 319 -18.70 19.82 -11.67
N ASN A 320 -18.90 18.84 -12.56
CA ASN A 320 -19.82 17.72 -12.32
C ASN A 320 -19.19 16.59 -11.50
N HIS A 321 -17.86 16.42 -11.59
CA HIS A 321 -17.14 15.33 -10.94
C HIS A 321 -16.24 15.86 -9.82
N VAL A 322 -15.22 16.67 -10.16
CA VAL A 322 -14.19 17.11 -9.20
C VAL A 322 -14.77 17.95 -8.06
N LEU A 323 -15.45 19.05 -8.40
CA LEU A 323 -16.03 19.96 -7.41
C LEU A 323 -17.13 19.30 -6.60
N LYS A 324 -17.99 18.53 -7.27
CA LYS A 324 -19.08 17.78 -6.61
C LYS A 324 -18.52 16.80 -5.58
N LYS A 325 -17.48 16.03 -5.94
CA LYS A 325 -16.84 15.08 -5.05
C LYS A 325 -16.13 15.76 -3.88
N ALA A 326 -15.46 16.89 -4.13
CA ALA A 326 -14.82 17.68 -3.08
C ALA A 326 -15.84 18.13 -2.02
N LEU A 327 -16.99 18.63 -2.47
CA LEU A 327 -18.07 19.08 -1.58
C LEU A 327 -18.76 17.92 -0.86
N GLU A 328 -18.91 16.77 -1.51
CA GLU A 328 -19.41 15.54 -0.89
C GLU A 328 -18.52 15.11 0.28
N ILE A 329 -17.20 15.01 0.04
CA ILE A 329 -16.23 14.63 1.07
C ILE A 329 -16.17 15.72 2.16
N TRP A 330 -16.20 17.00 1.79
CA TRP A 330 -16.23 18.10 2.76
C TRP A 330 -17.42 18.00 3.72
N LYS A 331 -18.61 17.66 3.19
CA LYS A 331 -19.80 17.42 4.01
C LYS A 331 -19.63 16.18 4.90
N GLN A 332 -19.09 15.08 4.37
CA GLN A 332 -18.83 13.84 5.12
C GLN A 332 -17.92 14.05 6.33
N ILE A 333 -17.00 15.02 6.26
CA ILE A 333 -16.08 15.33 7.35
C ILE A 333 -16.60 16.39 8.32
N GLY A 334 -17.88 16.79 8.19
CA GLY A 334 -18.55 17.75 9.08
C GLY A 334 -18.55 19.19 8.58
N GLY A 335 -18.15 19.44 7.32
CA GLY A 335 -18.18 20.76 6.71
C GLY A 335 -19.60 21.31 6.55
N GLY A 336 -19.81 22.55 6.98
CA GLY A 336 -21.07 23.29 6.83
C GLY A 336 -21.15 24.07 5.51
N ARG A 337 -22.33 24.65 5.24
CA ARG A 337 -22.59 25.39 3.99
C ARG A 337 -21.59 26.52 3.73
N THR A 338 -21.36 27.37 4.73
CA THR A 338 -20.41 28.50 4.63
C THR A 338 -19.00 28.03 4.30
N SER A 339 -18.48 27.02 5.01
CA SER A 339 -17.15 26.45 4.73
C SER A 339 -17.06 25.78 3.36
N ALA A 340 -18.18 25.21 2.88
CA ALA A 340 -18.24 24.62 1.54
C ALA A 340 -18.16 25.70 0.44
N ASP A 341 -18.74 26.89 0.67
CA ASP A 341 -18.62 28.01 -0.26
C ASP A 341 -17.19 28.58 -0.29
N PHE A 342 -16.54 28.69 0.87
CA PHE A 342 -15.10 29.00 0.92
C PHE A 342 -14.24 27.96 0.19
N LEU A 343 -14.54 26.66 0.37
CA LEU A 343 -13.84 25.59 -0.35
C LEU A 343 -13.97 25.76 -1.87
N LYS A 344 -15.17 26.10 -2.39
CA LYS A 344 -15.36 26.35 -3.84
C LYS A 344 -14.48 27.49 -4.33
N VAL A 345 -14.43 28.60 -3.59
CA VAL A 345 -13.59 29.75 -3.93
C VAL A 345 -12.12 29.33 -3.97
N GLN A 346 -11.66 28.62 -2.95
CA GLN A 346 -10.28 28.14 -2.87
C GLN A 346 -9.90 27.17 -3.99
N MET A 347 -10.80 26.27 -4.38
CA MET A 347 -10.58 25.39 -5.53
C MET A 347 -10.45 26.21 -6.82
N SER A 348 -11.22 27.29 -6.99
CA SER A 348 -11.06 28.20 -8.13
C SER A 348 -9.72 28.93 -8.12
N LEU A 349 -9.31 29.48 -6.96
CA LEU A 349 -8.03 30.17 -6.80
C LEU A 349 -6.85 29.23 -7.07
N TYR A 350 -6.91 28.01 -6.53
CA TYR A 350 -5.90 26.99 -6.74
C TYR A 350 -5.81 26.54 -8.21
N LYS A 351 -6.96 26.35 -8.88
CA LYS A 351 -7.02 26.04 -10.31
C LYS A 351 -6.35 27.11 -11.16
N ASN A 352 -6.54 28.38 -10.80
CA ASN A 352 -6.03 29.53 -11.54
C ASN A 352 -4.62 29.96 -11.10
N GLN A 353 -4.02 29.27 -10.12
CA GLN A 353 -2.69 29.59 -9.59
C GLN A 353 -2.59 31.02 -9.05
N GLU A 354 -3.65 31.47 -8.36
CA GLU A 354 -3.73 32.82 -7.76
C GLU A 354 -2.85 32.94 -6.51
N SER A 355 -2.77 34.16 -5.95
CA SER A 355 -1.85 34.66 -4.89
C SER A 355 -1.78 33.93 -3.52
N SER A 356 -2.16 32.66 -3.41
CA SER A 356 -1.81 31.78 -2.29
C SER A 356 -1.46 30.36 -2.74
N PHE A 357 -1.57 30.10 -4.04
CA PHE A 357 -1.41 28.82 -4.70
C PHE A 357 -0.45 28.91 -5.90
N ASP A 358 0.23 30.04 -6.09
CA ASP A 358 1.16 30.35 -7.20
C ASP A 358 2.54 29.70 -7.04
N ASN A 359 2.86 29.16 -5.86
CA ASN A 359 4.10 28.42 -5.61
C ASN A 359 4.34 27.30 -6.62
N ILE A 360 5.53 27.26 -7.23
CA ILE A 360 5.94 26.21 -8.15
C ILE A 360 6.11 24.89 -7.39
N PHE A 361 5.61 23.79 -7.95
CA PHE A 361 5.86 22.45 -7.42
C PHE A 361 7.02 21.79 -8.15
N ASN A 362 8.05 21.38 -7.40
CA ASN A 362 9.19 20.66 -7.95
C ASN A 362 9.17 19.20 -7.49
N SER A 363 8.81 18.27 -8.39
CA SER A 363 8.72 16.84 -8.07
C SER A 363 10.03 16.18 -7.61
N SER A 364 11.18 16.83 -7.79
CA SER A 364 12.48 16.34 -7.30
C SER A 364 12.76 16.70 -5.84
N ILE A 365 12.02 17.67 -5.28
CA ILE A 365 12.27 18.25 -3.96
C ILE A 365 11.02 18.17 -3.08
N ASP A 366 9.87 18.53 -3.66
CA ASP A 366 8.59 18.64 -2.97
C ASP A 366 7.86 17.29 -2.93
N THR A 367 7.29 17.01 -1.78
CA THR A 367 6.17 16.09 -1.69
C THR A 367 4.87 16.88 -1.78
N ILE A 368 3.80 16.26 -2.30
CA ILE A 368 2.46 16.86 -2.36
C ILE A 368 2.08 17.45 -0.98
N TYR A 369 2.44 16.75 0.09
CA TYR A 369 2.15 17.17 1.46
C TYR A 369 2.92 18.39 1.91
N ASN A 370 4.23 18.41 1.73
CA ASN A 370 5.04 19.55 2.14
C ASN A 370 4.66 20.79 1.34
N TRP A 371 4.28 20.63 0.07
CA TRP A 371 3.72 21.70 -0.73
C TRP A 371 2.39 22.21 -0.15
N TRP A 372 1.44 21.32 0.16
CA TRP A 372 0.18 21.76 0.78
C TRP A 372 0.38 22.39 2.17
N LEU A 373 1.39 21.96 2.92
CA LEU A 373 1.76 22.58 4.19
C LEU A 373 2.41 23.97 4.02
N SER A 374 3.09 24.23 2.90
CA SER A 374 3.73 25.52 2.64
C SER A 374 2.75 26.59 2.13
N VAL A 375 1.59 26.20 1.60
CA VAL A 375 0.51 27.13 1.25
C VAL A 375 0.09 27.89 2.50
N ASP A 376 0.27 29.21 2.52
CA ASP A 376 -0.18 30.04 3.65
C ASP A 376 -1.64 30.48 3.42
N LEU A 377 -2.52 30.12 4.35
CA LEU A 377 -3.95 30.48 4.32
C LEU A 377 -4.33 30.95 5.71
N LYS A 378 -5.20 31.96 5.78
CA LYS A 378 -5.69 32.48 7.06
C LYS A 378 -6.32 31.36 7.89
N LYS A 379 -6.21 31.49 9.21
CA LYS A 379 -6.82 30.55 10.16
C LYS A 379 -8.34 30.49 9.91
N ASN A 380 -8.87 29.27 9.73
CA ASN A 380 -10.26 28.96 9.35
C ASN A 380 -10.60 29.14 7.85
N GLU A 381 -9.61 29.43 7.01
CA GLU A 381 -9.71 29.46 5.55
C GLU A 381 -8.79 28.39 4.93
N ASP A 382 -8.53 27.27 5.61
CA ASP A 382 -7.62 26.21 5.13
C ASP A 382 -8.37 24.98 4.60
N HIS A 383 -9.57 25.15 4.05
CA HIS A 383 -10.46 24.05 3.69
C HIS A 383 -9.91 23.18 2.56
N ILE A 384 -9.44 23.77 1.47
CA ILE A 384 -8.83 22.99 0.37
C ILE A 384 -7.57 22.26 0.83
N LYS A 385 -6.76 22.91 1.67
CA LYS A 385 -5.55 22.33 2.26
C LYS A 385 -5.88 21.13 3.13
N THR A 386 -6.88 21.29 4.00
CA THR A 386 -7.41 20.20 4.84
C THR A 386 -7.90 19.04 3.99
N LEU A 387 -8.62 19.32 2.91
CA LEU A 387 -9.12 18.31 1.99
C LEU A 387 -7.97 17.57 1.28
N ALA A 388 -6.98 18.30 0.75
CA ALA A 388 -5.84 17.73 0.04
C ALA A 388 -4.96 16.85 0.92
N ILE A 389 -4.61 17.35 2.11
CA ILE A 389 -3.85 16.60 3.12
C ILE A 389 -4.56 15.28 3.47
N ARG A 390 -5.90 15.28 3.48
CA ARG A 390 -6.70 14.12 3.82
C ARG A 390 -6.84 13.14 2.65
N ILE A 391 -6.97 13.60 1.42
CA ILE A 391 -7.29 12.71 0.29
C ILE A 391 -6.03 12.16 -0.39
N CYS A 392 -5.00 12.99 -0.63
CA CYS A 392 -3.83 12.60 -1.43
C CYS A 392 -2.99 11.46 -0.82
N TYR A 393 -3.18 11.17 0.47
CA TYR A 393 -2.48 10.10 1.19
C TYR A 393 -3.21 8.76 1.19
N CYS A 394 -4.50 8.74 0.87
CA CYS A 394 -5.31 7.52 0.86
C CYS A 394 -5.15 6.72 -0.44
N SER A 395 -4.68 7.35 -1.51
CA SER A 395 -4.82 6.88 -2.89
C SER A 395 -3.52 6.48 -3.57
N SER A 396 -2.38 6.41 -2.89
CA SER A 396 -1.09 6.30 -3.60
C SER A 396 -0.20 5.11 -3.22
N GLN A 397 -0.46 4.30 -2.18
CA GLN A 397 0.44 3.15 -1.89
C GLN A 397 -0.04 2.12 -0.85
N CYS A 398 -1.32 2.10 -0.49
CA CYS A 398 -1.81 1.40 0.72
C CYS A 398 -1.69 -0.14 0.76
N CYS A 399 -1.14 -0.82 -0.25
CA CYS A 399 -1.03 -2.29 -0.22
C CYS A 399 0.20 -2.86 -0.95
N MET A 400 1.31 -2.13 -1.04
CA MET A 400 2.57 -2.69 -1.60
C MET A 400 3.59 -2.94 -0.50
#